data_AF-A0A1S3R261-F1
#
_entry.id   AF-A0A1S3R261-F1
#
_cell.length_a   1.000
_cell.length_b   1.000
_cell.length_c   1.000
_cell.angle_alpha   90.00
_cell.angle_beta   90.00
_cell.angle_gamma   90.00
#
_symmetry.space_group_name_H-M   'P 1'
#
loop_
_entity.id
_entity.type
_entity.pdbx_description
1 polymer ?
#
loop_
_entity_poly.entity_id
_entity_poly.type
_entity_poly.pdbx_seq_one_letter_code
_entity_poly.pdbx_strand_id
1 'polypeptide(L)'
;MAPSVLGVLNVSVSAAAVQSHAACGNGVVNVPERGRVDTVTRGLLVKAEGTEKSHTYNWLLCPTGEALTEEVEVQLPQNVVAGSARISLSVLGDILGRALNNLDGLLQMPYGCGEQNMALLSPNIYILEYLRNTNQLTPAILDKATKFLTSGYQRQLNYKNADGAYSTFGQGLGNTWLTAFVLRSFGKAQSFIYVDPATMEQSKTWLERQQGKHGCFRTLGKLLNNRMKGGVTDEVTLTAYITASMLELNM
;
A
#
# COMPACT_ATOMS: atom_id res chain seq x y z
N MET A 1 7.32 17.26 40.96
CA MET A 1 7.08 15.82 41.20
C MET A 1 7.95 15.07 40.21
N ALA A 2 9.01 14.39 40.67
CA ALA A 2 9.85 13.56 39.80
C ALA A 2 9.28 12.14 39.81
N PRO A 3 8.88 11.57 38.66
CA PRO A 3 8.33 10.23 38.62
C PRO A 3 9.42 9.19 38.89
N SER A 4 9.14 8.23 39.77
CA SER A 4 10.07 7.14 40.13
C SER A 4 9.80 5.84 39.38
N VAL A 5 8.66 5.72 38.69
CA VAL A 5 8.22 4.50 38.00
C VAL A 5 7.79 4.84 36.57
N LEU A 6 8.19 4.01 35.62
CA LEU A 6 7.81 4.11 34.21
C LEU A 6 6.38 3.58 33.99
N GLY A 7 5.71 4.06 32.94
CA GLY A 7 4.36 3.63 32.59
C GLY A 7 3.28 4.61 33.03
N VAL A 8 2.04 4.14 33.18
CA VAL A 8 0.90 5.00 33.50
C VAL A 8 0.83 5.22 35.01
N LEU A 9 1.08 6.45 35.45
CA LEU A 9 0.97 6.89 36.84
C LEU A 9 -0.34 7.63 37.04
N ASN A 10 -1.20 7.15 37.94
CA ASN A 10 -2.42 7.87 38.31
C ASN A 10 -2.09 8.95 39.34
N VAL A 11 -2.25 10.21 38.95
CA VAL A 11 -2.09 11.37 39.83
C VAL A 11 -3.46 11.82 40.30
N SER A 12 -3.67 11.84 41.61
CA SER A 12 -4.91 12.31 42.23
C SER A 12 -4.66 13.62 42.96
N VAL A 13 -5.48 14.63 42.67
CA VAL A 13 -5.46 15.93 43.36
C VAL A 13 -6.81 16.11 44.02
N SER A 14 -6.78 16.41 45.33
CA SER A 14 -7.98 16.71 46.11
C SER A 14 -7.92 18.14 46.62
N ALA A 15 -8.97 18.92 46.36
CA ALA A 15 -9.16 20.26 46.91
C ALA A 15 -10.36 20.25 47.83
N ALA A 16 -10.24 20.86 49.01
CA ALA A 16 -11.30 20.91 50.00
C ALA A 16 -11.49 22.33 50.54
N ALA A 17 -12.73 22.76 50.67
CA ALA A 17 -13.05 23.98 51.40
C ALA A 17 -12.85 23.75 52.91
N VAL A 18 -12.03 24.60 53.53
CA VAL A 18 -11.69 24.56 54.96
C VAL A 18 -12.37 25.72 55.67
N GLN A 19 -12.92 25.45 56.84
CA GLN A 19 -13.54 26.49 57.67
C GLN A 19 -12.46 27.45 58.17
N SER A 20 -12.66 28.75 57.95
CA SER A 20 -11.72 29.79 58.37
C SER A 20 -12.44 30.86 59.18
N HIS A 21 -11.78 31.33 60.24
CA HIS A 21 -12.24 32.44 61.07
C HIS A 21 -11.84 33.81 60.48
N ALA A 22 -10.96 33.83 59.48
CA ALA A 22 -10.58 35.04 58.77
C ALA A 22 -11.65 35.35 57.70
N ALA A 23 -12.20 36.56 57.75
CA ALA A 23 -13.19 37.02 56.77
C ALA A 23 -12.52 37.26 55.41
N CYS A 24 -13.09 36.70 54.34
CA CYS A 24 -12.70 37.01 52.97
C CYS A 24 -13.59 38.16 52.47
N GLY A 25 -13.15 39.41 52.67
CA GLY A 25 -14.01 40.58 52.46
C GLY A 25 -15.09 40.72 53.54
N ASN A 26 -16.33 41.05 53.16
CA ASN A 26 -17.46 41.26 54.09
C ASN A 26 -18.33 39.99 54.32
N GLY A 27 -17.88 38.80 53.88
CA GLY A 27 -18.65 37.55 53.98
C GLY A 27 -18.12 36.57 55.03
N VAL A 28 -19.03 35.87 55.73
CA VAL A 28 -18.70 34.73 56.60
C VAL A 28 -18.39 33.51 55.73
N VAL A 29 -17.29 32.80 56.00
CA VAL A 29 -16.90 31.59 55.25
C VAL A 29 -17.87 30.46 55.59
N ASN A 30 -18.72 30.06 54.63
CA ASN A 30 -19.64 28.94 54.75
C ASN A 30 -19.12 27.73 53.96
N VAL A 31 -19.04 26.56 54.59
CA VAL A 31 -18.57 25.33 53.97
C VAL A 31 -19.77 24.40 53.75
N PRO A 32 -20.18 24.11 52.50
CA PRO A 32 -21.35 23.28 52.23
C PRO A 32 -21.12 21.81 52.62
N GLU A 33 -22.19 21.07 52.99
CA GLU A 33 -22.06 19.63 53.33
C GLU A 33 -21.83 18.73 52.11
N ARG A 34 -22.30 19.14 50.93
CA ARG A 34 -22.08 18.45 49.64
C ARG A 34 -21.24 19.31 48.71
N GLY A 35 -20.33 18.68 47.96
CA GLY A 35 -19.39 19.39 47.07
C GLY A 35 -18.25 20.10 47.81
N ARG A 36 -18.05 19.79 49.10
CA ARG A 36 -16.98 20.35 49.92
C ARG A 36 -15.58 19.97 49.42
N VAL A 37 -15.46 18.75 48.90
CA VAL A 37 -14.22 18.16 48.41
C VAL A 37 -14.43 17.77 46.96
N ASP A 38 -13.49 18.18 46.12
CA ASP A 38 -13.39 17.71 44.74
C ASP A 38 -12.07 16.94 44.59
N THR A 39 -12.14 15.77 43.96
CA THR A 39 -10.99 14.90 43.73
C THR A 39 -10.94 14.52 42.26
N VAL A 40 -9.85 14.88 41.59
CA VAL A 40 -9.62 14.56 40.18
C VAL A 40 -8.44 13.62 40.07
N THR A 41 -8.64 12.47 39.43
CA THR A 41 -7.58 11.53 39.08
C THR A 41 -7.34 11.53 37.58
N ARG A 42 -6.08 11.69 37.16
CA ARG A 42 -5.65 11.61 35.76
C ARG A 42 -4.43 10.71 35.62
N GLY A 43 -4.41 9.89 34.59
CA GLY A 43 -3.25 9.07 34.23
C GLY A 43 -2.21 9.88 33.47
N LEU A 44 -0.96 9.84 33.94
CA LEU A 44 0.20 10.44 33.29
C LEU A 44 1.11 9.32 32.78
N LEU A 45 1.40 9.30 31.47
CA LEU A 45 2.34 8.33 30.89
C LEU A 45 3.78 8.82 31.09
N VAL A 46 4.51 8.15 31.98
CA VAL A 46 5.94 8.38 32.23
C VAL A 46 6.75 7.50 31.27
N LYS A 47 7.57 8.14 30.43
CA LYS A 47 8.53 7.47 29.55
C LYS A 47 9.93 7.46 30.17
N ALA A 48 10.77 6.52 29.74
CA ALA A 48 12.16 6.48 30.14
C ALA A 48 12.90 7.73 29.63
N GLU A 49 13.91 8.15 30.40
CA GLU A 49 14.82 9.23 30.02
C GLU A 49 15.88 8.79 29.01
N GLY A 50 16.56 9.75 28.39
CA GLY A 50 17.62 9.50 27.40
C GLY A 50 17.10 9.29 25.98
N THR A 51 17.99 8.80 25.11
CA THR A 51 17.71 8.56 23.68
C THR A 51 17.50 7.07 23.43
N GLU A 52 16.35 6.71 22.88
CA GLU A 52 16.04 5.33 22.49
C GLU A 52 16.96 4.87 21.35
N LYS A 53 17.55 3.68 21.50
CA LYS A 53 18.32 3.00 20.46
C LYS A 53 17.62 1.69 20.10
N SER A 54 17.32 1.51 18.82
CA SER A 54 16.69 0.31 18.29
C SER A 54 17.67 -0.48 17.42
N HIS A 55 17.79 -1.79 17.69
CA HIS A 55 18.47 -2.75 16.84
C HIS A 55 17.45 -3.74 16.29
N THR A 56 17.50 -4.01 14.99
CA THR A 56 16.55 -4.91 14.31
C THR A 56 17.32 -6.04 13.65
N TYR A 57 16.83 -7.27 13.83
CA TYR A 57 17.34 -8.46 13.20
C TYR A 57 16.20 -9.11 12.41
N ASN A 58 16.48 -9.51 11.17
CA ASN A 58 15.48 -10.05 10.26
C ASN A 58 16.04 -11.30 9.57
N TRP A 59 15.23 -12.36 9.50
CA TRP A 59 15.55 -13.60 8.79
C TRP A 59 14.36 -14.03 7.93
N LEU A 60 14.66 -14.70 6.82
CA LEU A 60 13.67 -15.41 6.01
C LEU A 60 13.98 -16.90 6.08
N LEU A 61 13.12 -17.65 6.77
CA LEU A 61 13.26 -19.10 6.96
C LEU A 61 12.25 -19.84 6.09
N CYS A 62 12.73 -20.58 5.10
CA CYS A 62 11.93 -21.37 4.16
C CYS A 62 12.28 -22.86 4.29
N PRO A 63 11.76 -23.59 5.30
CA PRO A 63 12.10 -25.00 5.49
C PRO A 63 11.52 -25.86 4.37
N THR A 64 12.37 -26.54 3.61
CA THR A 64 11.99 -27.57 2.61
C THR A 64 12.26 -28.97 3.15
N GLY A 65 11.58 -29.33 4.26
CA GLY A 65 11.64 -30.67 4.86
C GLY A 65 12.53 -30.79 6.10
N GLU A 66 13.57 -29.96 6.23
CA GLU A 66 14.43 -29.90 7.43
C GLU A 66 14.13 -28.67 8.30
N ALA A 67 14.35 -28.79 9.61
CA ALA A 67 14.18 -27.68 10.54
C ALA A 67 15.35 -26.68 10.41
N LEU A 68 15.02 -25.42 10.12
CA LEU A 68 15.98 -24.31 10.11
C LEU A 68 15.93 -23.59 11.46
N THR A 69 17.09 -23.28 12.03
CA THR A 69 17.22 -22.57 13.31
C THR A 69 18.19 -21.41 13.14
N GLU A 70 17.80 -20.24 13.64
CA GLU A 70 18.65 -19.04 13.71
C GLU A 70 18.68 -18.54 15.16
N GLU A 71 19.86 -18.13 15.61
CA GLU A 71 20.07 -17.60 16.96
C GLU A 71 20.56 -16.15 16.89
N VAL A 72 20.15 -15.36 17.87
CA VAL A 72 20.57 -13.96 17.98
C VAL A 72 20.96 -13.63 19.41
N GLU A 73 22.15 -13.06 19.55
CA GLU A 73 22.62 -12.52 20.82
C GLU A 73 22.23 -11.03 20.90
N VAL A 74 21.36 -10.69 21.85
CA VAL A 74 20.91 -9.31 22.08
C VAL A 74 21.85 -8.63 23.06
N GLN A 75 22.77 -7.82 22.55
CA GLN A 75 23.69 -7.05 23.39
C GLN A 75 23.07 -5.71 23.80
N LEU A 76 22.88 -5.51 25.11
CA LEU A 76 22.43 -4.24 25.67
C LEU A 76 23.64 -3.35 26.01
N PRO A 77 23.60 -2.05 25.69
CA PRO A 77 24.68 -1.15 26.06
C PRO A 77 24.72 -0.95 27.59
N GLN A 78 25.90 -0.67 28.14
CA GLN A 78 26.10 -0.54 29.59
C GLN A 78 25.27 0.58 30.25
N ASN A 79 24.85 1.58 29.48
CA ASN A 79 24.09 2.75 29.94
C ASN A 79 22.58 2.60 29.76
N VAL A 80 22.03 1.38 29.81
CA VAL A 80 20.58 1.17 29.66
C VAL A 80 19.82 1.62 30.90
N VAL A 81 18.75 2.41 30.73
CA VAL A 81 17.85 2.81 31.82
C VAL A 81 17.01 1.59 32.23
N ALA A 82 16.92 1.31 33.54
CA ALA A 82 16.17 0.17 34.05
C ALA A 82 14.69 0.21 33.58
N GLY A 83 14.19 -0.91 33.06
CA GLY A 83 12.81 -1.02 32.55
C GLY A 83 12.54 -0.36 31.19
N SER A 84 13.56 0.22 30.54
CA SER A 84 13.42 0.81 29.20
C SER A 84 13.58 -0.21 28.06
N ALA A 85 14.31 -1.30 28.29
CA ALA A 85 14.57 -2.33 27.29
C ALA A 85 13.29 -3.09 26.91
N ARG A 86 13.04 -3.23 25.61
CA ARG A 86 11.90 -3.96 25.05
C ARG A 86 12.37 -4.77 23.85
N ILE A 87 11.99 -6.05 23.82
CA ILE A 87 12.21 -6.94 22.68
C ILE A 87 10.84 -7.30 22.12
N SER A 88 10.66 -7.13 20.81
CA SER A 88 9.44 -7.51 20.10
C SER A 88 9.79 -8.49 19.01
N LEU A 89 9.14 -9.66 19.01
CA LEU A 89 9.25 -10.65 17.95
C LEU A 89 8.03 -10.57 17.05
N SER A 90 8.26 -10.60 15.74
CA SER A 90 7.20 -10.67 14.74
C SER A 90 7.47 -11.80 13.77
N VAL A 91 6.53 -12.73 13.67
CA VAL A 91 6.56 -13.80 12.67
C VAL A 91 5.55 -13.48 11.57
N LEU A 92 5.99 -13.58 10.31
CA LEU A 92 5.17 -13.30 9.13
C LEU A 92 5.34 -14.44 8.13
N GLY A 93 4.22 -14.97 7.62
CA GLY A 93 4.23 -15.94 6.52
C GLY A 93 4.32 -15.30 5.14
N ASP A 94 4.12 -13.98 5.06
CA ASP A 94 4.21 -13.18 3.83
C ASP A 94 4.99 -11.90 4.13
N ILE A 95 6.04 -11.66 3.35
CA ILE A 95 6.89 -10.47 3.43
C ILE A 95 6.09 -9.17 3.22
N LEU A 96 4.97 -9.22 2.48
CA LEU A 96 4.11 -8.07 2.23
C LEU A 96 2.88 -8.02 3.16
N GLY A 97 2.64 -9.05 3.97
CA GLY A 97 1.39 -9.19 4.73
C GLY A 97 1.11 -8.05 5.72
N ARG A 98 2.14 -7.37 6.24
CA ARG A 98 1.95 -6.17 7.07
C ARG A 98 1.61 -4.92 6.28
N ALA A 99 2.22 -4.76 5.11
CA ALA A 99 2.08 -3.58 4.26
C ALA A 99 0.77 -3.60 3.46
N LEU A 100 0.30 -4.78 3.09
CA LEU A 100 -0.82 -4.99 2.17
C LEU A 100 -2.04 -5.61 2.85
N ASN A 101 -2.52 -5.00 3.93
CA ASN A 101 -3.79 -5.38 4.56
C ASN A 101 -4.98 -4.68 3.87
N ASN A 102 -6.14 -5.36 3.80
CA ASN A 102 -7.40 -4.83 3.27
C ASN A 102 -7.33 -4.36 1.80
N LEU A 103 -6.64 -5.11 0.94
CA LEU A 103 -6.48 -4.77 -0.48
C LEU A 103 -7.80 -4.77 -1.27
N ASP A 104 -8.83 -5.47 -0.79
CA ASP A 104 -10.17 -5.46 -1.38
C ASP A 104 -10.80 -4.05 -1.39
N GLY A 105 -10.42 -3.20 -0.42
CA GLY A 105 -10.79 -1.79 -0.38
C GLY A 105 -10.15 -0.92 -1.47
N LEU A 106 -9.07 -1.41 -2.11
CA LEU A 106 -8.40 -0.73 -3.22
C LEU A 106 -9.03 -1.05 -4.58
N LEU A 107 -9.95 -2.01 -4.66
CA LEU A 107 -10.65 -2.35 -5.89
C LEU A 107 -11.54 -1.17 -6.33
N GLN A 108 -11.27 -0.63 -7.52
CA GLN A 108 -11.99 0.53 -8.06
C GLN A 108 -12.61 0.21 -9.42
N MET A 109 -13.83 0.70 -9.66
CA MET A 109 -14.47 0.56 -10.96
C MET A 109 -13.73 1.41 -12.01
N PRO A 110 -13.25 0.85 -13.14
CA PRO A 110 -12.56 1.63 -14.16
C PRO A 110 -13.47 2.65 -14.85
N TYR A 111 -12.97 3.88 -15.01
CA TYR A 111 -13.65 4.99 -15.68
C TYR A 111 -12.64 5.94 -16.35
N GLY A 112 -13.15 6.99 -16.99
CA GLY A 112 -12.33 8.01 -17.64
C GLY A 112 -11.86 7.62 -19.04
N CYS A 113 -10.82 8.31 -19.52
CA CYS A 113 -10.18 8.07 -20.82
C CYS A 113 -9.27 6.83 -20.81
N GLY A 114 -8.67 6.46 -21.95
CA GLY A 114 -7.86 5.23 -22.07
C GLY A 114 -6.69 5.16 -21.07
N GLU A 115 -6.11 6.29 -20.71
CA GLU A 115 -5.06 6.35 -19.66
C GLU A 115 -5.64 6.11 -18.26
N GLN A 116 -6.70 6.84 -17.89
CA GLN A 116 -7.32 6.76 -16.57
C GLN A 116 -7.97 5.40 -16.33
N ASN A 117 -8.59 4.83 -17.36
CA ASN A 117 -9.18 3.51 -17.32
C ASN A 117 -8.12 2.45 -17.00
N MET A 118 -6.96 2.51 -17.64
CA MET A 118 -5.84 1.60 -17.35
C MET A 118 -5.22 1.83 -15.97
N ALA A 119 -5.17 3.09 -15.50
CA ALA A 119 -4.71 3.42 -14.15
C ALA A 119 -5.53 2.72 -13.05
N LEU A 120 -6.80 2.44 -13.32
CA LEU A 120 -7.72 1.77 -12.39
C LEU A 120 -7.84 0.27 -12.66
N LEU A 121 -7.83 -0.13 -13.94
CA LEU A 121 -7.94 -1.54 -14.34
C LEU A 121 -6.72 -2.35 -13.92
N SER A 122 -5.52 -1.82 -14.14
CA SER A 122 -4.26 -2.53 -13.92
C SER A 122 -4.06 -2.93 -12.44
N PRO A 123 -4.23 -2.02 -11.45
CA PRO A 123 -4.16 -2.40 -10.02
C PRO A 123 -5.15 -3.50 -9.62
N ASN A 124 -6.39 -3.49 -10.13
CA ASN A 124 -7.37 -4.53 -9.81
C ASN A 124 -6.88 -5.93 -10.17
N ILE A 125 -6.15 -6.07 -11.28
CA ILE A 125 -5.61 -7.36 -11.75
C ILE A 125 -4.54 -7.86 -10.78
N TYR A 126 -3.58 -7.01 -10.41
CA TYR A 126 -2.50 -7.39 -9.50
C TYR A 126 -2.98 -7.62 -8.06
N ILE A 127 -4.02 -6.89 -7.61
CA ILE A 127 -4.70 -7.17 -6.33
C ILE A 127 -5.27 -8.59 -6.34
N LEU A 128 -5.98 -8.98 -7.41
CA LEU A 128 -6.51 -10.33 -7.53
C LEU A 128 -5.41 -11.40 -7.59
N GLU A 129 -4.34 -11.16 -8.34
CA GLU A 129 -3.21 -12.09 -8.44
C GLU A 129 -2.55 -12.30 -7.06
N TYR A 130 -2.33 -11.22 -6.31
CA TYR A 130 -1.78 -11.30 -4.96
C TYR A 130 -2.73 -12.02 -3.99
N LEU A 131 -4.02 -11.67 -3.96
CA LEU A 131 -5.00 -12.32 -3.09
C LEU A 131 -5.16 -13.82 -3.43
N ARG A 132 -5.07 -14.18 -4.72
CA ARG A 132 -5.09 -15.58 -5.16
C ARG A 132 -3.86 -16.33 -4.66
N ASN A 133 -2.66 -15.77 -4.85
CA ASN A 133 -1.41 -16.42 -4.49
C ASN A 133 -1.20 -16.52 -2.97
N THR A 134 -1.80 -15.62 -2.19
CA THR A 134 -1.77 -15.65 -0.72
C THR A 134 -2.95 -16.40 -0.10
N ASN A 135 -3.81 -17.03 -0.91
CA ASN A 135 -5.01 -17.74 -0.46
C ASN A 135 -6.01 -16.87 0.34
N GLN A 136 -6.03 -15.55 0.07
CA GLN A 136 -6.95 -14.59 0.69
C GLN A 136 -8.13 -14.20 -0.22
N LEU A 137 -8.18 -14.73 -1.45
CA LEU A 137 -9.21 -14.42 -2.42
C LEU A 137 -10.54 -15.11 -2.08
N THR A 138 -11.54 -14.32 -1.71
CA THR A 138 -12.90 -14.83 -1.45
C THR A 138 -13.78 -14.77 -2.71
N PRO A 139 -14.83 -15.60 -2.82
CA PRO A 139 -15.76 -15.56 -3.96
C PRO A 139 -16.44 -14.19 -4.15
N ALA A 140 -16.73 -13.48 -3.05
CA ALA A 140 -17.34 -12.14 -3.11
C ALA A 140 -16.39 -11.09 -3.70
N ILE A 141 -15.10 -11.14 -3.32
CA ILE A 141 -14.07 -10.27 -3.89
C ILE A 141 -13.88 -10.59 -5.37
N LEU A 142 -13.80 -11.88 -5.73
CA LEU A 142 -13.65 -12.32 -7.10
C LEU A 142 -14.81 -11.85 -7.98
N ASP A 143 -16.06 -12.05 -7.58
CA ASP A 143 -17.25 -11.61 -8.36
C ASP A 143 -17.24 -10.09 -8.59
N LYS A 144 -16.98 -9.31 -7.53
CA LYS A 144 -16.86 -7.84 -7.62
C LYS A 144 -15.75 -7.42 -8.59
N ALA A 145 -14.56 -8.00 -8.43
CA ALA A 145 -13.41 -7.65 -9.23
C ALA A 145 -13.58 -8.08 -10.69
N THR A 146 -14.11 -9.28 -10.95
CA THR A 146 -14.41 -9.76 -12.31
C THR A 146 -15.36 -8.81 -13.05
N LYS A 147 -16.40 -8.30 -12.39
CA LYS A 147 -17.28 -7.26 -12.98
C LYS A 147 -16.52 -5.99 -13.34
N PHE A 148 -15.62 -5.53 -12.47
CA PHE A 148 -14.78 -4.35 -12.74
C PHE A 148 -13.79 -4.61 -13.89
N LEU A 149 -13.17 -5.78 -13.94
CA LEU A 149 -12.25 -6.18 -15.01
C LEU A 149 -12.97 -6.27 -16.35
N THR A 150 -14.13 -6.94 -16.42
CA THR A 150 -14.92 -7.05 -17.65
C THR A 150 -15.36 -5.68 -18.16
N SER A 151 -15.88 -4.82 -17.27
CA SER A 151 -16.28 -3.46 -17.63
C SER A 151 -15.09 -2.63 -18.12
N GLY A 152 -13.95 -2.70 -17.42
CA GLY A 152 -12.74 -1.95 -17.78
C GLY A 152 -12.11 -2.44 -19.08
N TYR A 153 -12.12 -3.75 -19.35
CA TYR A 153 -11.70 -4.34 -20.61
C TYR A 153 -12.56 -3.81 -21.77
N GLN A 154 -13.89 -3.95 -21.68
CA GLN A 154 -14.81 -3.46 -22.71
C GLN A 154 -14.67 -1.95 -22.94
N ARG A 155 -14.52 -1.18 -21.86
CA ARG A 155 -14.27 0.27 -21.95
C ARG A 155 -12.95 0.58 -22.65
N GLN A 156 -11.88 -0.16 -22.36
CA GLN A 156 -10.57 0.06 -22.94
C GLN A 156 -10.55 -0.19 -24.46
N LEU A 157 -11.36 -1.13 -24.95
CA LEU A 157 -11.48 -1.41 -26.39
C LEU A 157 -11.97 -0.20 -27.21
N ASN A 158 -12.73 0.73 -26.60
CA ASN A 158 -13.13 1.97 -27.26
C ASN A 158 -11.94 2.90 -27.59
N TYR A 159 -10.78 2.66 -26.98
CA TYR A 159 -9.55 3.42 -27.19
C TYR A 159 -8.55 2.70 -28.10
N LYS A 160 -8.96 1.57 -28.70
CA LYS A 160 -8.18 0.80 -29.64
C LYS A 160 -8.35 1.37 -31.06
N ASN A 161 -7.24 1.66 -31.70
CA ASN A 161 -7.18 2.10 -33.08
C ASN A 161 -7.38 0.89 -34.04
N ALA A 162 -7.75 1.17 -35.28
CA ALA A 162 -7.96 0.14 -36.32
C ALA A 162 -6.70 -0.68 -36.65
N ASP A 163 -5.51 -0.11 -36.40
CA ASP A 163 -4.22 -0.77 -36.60
C ASP A 163 -3.77 -1.62 -35.40
N GLY A 164 -4.55 -1.65 -34.31
CA GLY A 164 -4.27 -2.43 -33.10
C GLY A 164 -3.58 -1.65 -31.97
N ALA A 165 -3.20 -0.39 -32.20
CA ALA A 165 -2.60 0.46 -31.17
C ALA A 165 -3.64 0.98 -30.17
N TYR A 166 -3.20 1.43 -28.99
CA TYR A 166 -4.02 2.20 -28.07
C TYR A 166 -3.56 3.65 -27.99
N SER A 167 -4.53 4.56 -27.88
CA SER A 167 -4.30 6.00 -27.73
C SER A 167 -5.12 6.55 -26.56
N THR A 168 -4.74 7.71 -26.02
CA THR A 168 -5.39 8.30 -24.83
C THR A 168 -6.89 8.54 -25.03
N PHE A 169 -7.30 8.89 -26.25
CA PHE A 169 -8.67 9.24 -26.62
C PHE A 169 -9.31 8.33 -27.67
N GLY A 170 -8.61 7.27 -28.12
CA GLY A 170 -9.11 6.35 -29.15
C GLY A 170 -9.07 6.93 -30.57
N GLN A 171 -8.47 8.11 -30.74
CA GLN A 171 -8.28 8.77 -32.01
C GLN A 171 -6.87 9.34 -32.08
N GLY A 172 -6.27 9.31 -33.27
CA GLY A 172 -4.94 9.84 -33.54
C GLY A 172 -3.83 8.80 -33.45
N LEU A 173 -2.60 9.28 -33.28
CA LEU A 173 -1.40 8.43 -33.28
C LEU A 173 -1.41 7.46 -32.09
N GLY A 174 -1.17 6.19 -32.39
CA GLY A 174 -0.99 5.15 -31.37
C GLY A 174 0.19 5.47 -30.45
N ASN A 175 0.05 5.09 -29.18
CA ASN A 175 1.09 5.30 -28.18
C ASN A 175 1.79 3.97 -27.87
N THR A 176 3.11 3.91 -28.11
CA THR A 176 3.87 2.65 -27.96
C THR A 176 3.83 2.13 -26.53
N TRP A 177 4.03 3.01 -25.55
CA TRP A 177 4.04 2.63 -24.14
C TRP A 177 2.65 2.19 -23.67
N LEU A 178 1.59 2.94 -24.01
CA LEU A 178 0.22 2.60 -23.61
C LEU A 178 -0.21 1.27 -24.23
N THR A 179 0.13 1.04 -25.50
CA THR A 179 -0.20 -0.21 -26.19
C THR A 179 0.46 -1.41 -25.51
N ALA A 180 1.74 -1.29 -25.15
CA ALA A 180 2.44 -2.33 -24.39
C ALA A 180 1.87 -2.52 -22.98
N PHE A 181 1.51 -1.44 -22.29
CA PHE A 181 0.91 -1.52 -20.95
C PHE A 181 -0.47 -2.19 -20.98
N VAL A 182 -1.29 -1.89 -22.01
CA VAL A 182 -2.57 -2.54 -22.23
C VAL A 182 -2.37 -4.02 -22.55
N LEU A 183 -1.47 -4.36 -23.47
CA LEU A 183 -1.16 -5.74 -23.83
C LEU A 183 -0.75 -6.55 -22.59
N ARG A 184 0.22 -6.06 -21.81
CA ARG A 184 0.67 -6.71 -20.57
C ARG A 184 -0.48 -6.93 -19.59
N SER A 185 -1.26 -5.88 -19.33
CA SER A 185 -2.36 -5.93 -18.37
C SER A 185 -3.45 -6.90 -18.82
N PHE A 186 -3.82 -6.88 -20.09
CA PHE A 186 -4.82 -7.79 -20.65
C PHE A 186 -4.37 -9.25 -20.59
N GLY A 187 -3.09 -9.53 -20.90
CA GLY A 187 -2.55 -10.88 -20.78
C GLY A 187 -2.62 -11.41 -19.34
N LYS A 188 -2.32 -10.56 -18.35
CA LYS A 188 -2.54 -10.92 -16.93
C LYS A 188 -4.02 -11.09 -16.58
N ALA A 189 -4.90 -10.27 -17.15
CA ALA A 189 -6.35 -10.34 -16.92
C ALA A 189 -7.00 -11.64 -17.43
N GLN A 190 -6.38 -12.34 -18.41
CA GLN A 190 -6.87 -13.63 -18.92
C GLN A 190 -7.02 -14.70 -17.84
N SER A 191 -6.31 -14.57 -16.71
CA SER A 191 -6.47 -15.43 -15.53
C SER A 191 -7.83 -15.30 -14.83
N PHE A 192 -8.58 -14.22 -15.08
CA PHE A 192 -9.79 -13.87 -14.33
C PHE A 192 -11.00 -13.56 -15.22
N ILE A 193 -10.77 -13.11 -16.46
CA ILE A 193 -11.81 -12.78 -17.44
C ILE A 193 -11.45 -13.26 -18.84
N TYR A 194 -12.46 -13.39 -19.70
CA TYR A 194 -12.22 -13.61 -21.13
C TYR A 194 -11.66 -12.33 -21.78
N VAL A 195 -10.53 -12.48 -22.48
CA VAL A 195 -9.92 -11.45 -23.32
C VAL A 195 -9.75 -12.05 -24.71
N ASP A 196 -10.29 -11.37 -25.72
CA ASP A 196 -10.22 -11.82 -27.12
C ASP A 196 -8.75 -11.94 -27.61
N PRO A 197 -8.29 -13.16 -27.98
CA PRO A 197 -6.94 -13.39 -28.49
C PRO A 197 -6.63 -12.60 -29.76
N ALA A 198 -7.63 -12.36 -30.63
CA ALA A 198 -7.41 -11.60 -31.87
C ALA A 198 -7.03 -10.15 -31.57
N THR A 199 -7.64 -9.57 -30.54
CA THR A 199 -7.27 -8.23 -30.06
C THR A 199 -5.85 -8.18 -29.51
N MET A 200 -5.42 -9.19 -28.76
CA MET A 200 -4.06 -9.29 -28.24
C MET A 200 -3.04 -9.39 -29.38
N GLU A 201 -3.31 -10.26 -30.35
CA GLU A 201 -2.42 -10.49 -31.49
C GLU A 201 -2.26 -9.22 -32.34
N GLN A 202 -3.35 -8.49 -32.61
CA GLN A 202 -3.28 -7.23 -33.35
C GLN A 202 -2.38 -6.19 -32.66
N SER A 203 -2.49 -6.05 -31.33
CA SER A 203 -1.64 -5.14 -30.56
C SER A 203 -0.18 -5.59 -30.51
N LYS A 204 0.07 -6.91 -30.41
CA LYS A 204 1.41 -7.49 -30.51
C LYS A 204 2.06 -7.19 -31.86
N THR A 205 1.39 -7.57 -32.96
CA THR A 205 1.88 -7.31 -34.33
C THR A 205 2.12 -5.82 -34.56
N TRP A 206 1.27 -4.94 -34.02
CA TRP A 206 1.49 -3.50 -34.13
C TRP A 206 2.77 -3.04 -33.41
N LEU A 207 3.05 -3.56 -32.21
CA LEU A 207 4.27 -3.24 -31.45
C LEU A 207 5.52 -3.74 -32.18
N GLU A 208 5.50 -4.97 -32.71
CA GLU A 208 6.61 -5.54 -33.49
C GLU A 208 6.97 -4.66 -34.69
N ARG A 209 5.97 -4.06 -35.36
CA ARG A 209 6.20 -3.10 -36.45
C ARG A 209 6.87 -1.80 -36.00
N GLN A 210 6.83 -1.48 -34.70
CA GLN A 210 7.54 -0.32 -34.13
C GLN A 210 8.98 -0.63 -33.75
N GLN A 211 9.42 -1.90 -33.88
CA GLN A 211 10.80 -2.29 -33.65
C GLN A 211 11.69 -1.81 -34.80
N GLY A 212 12.76 -1.09 -34.47
CA GLY A 212 13.77 -0.65 -35.42
C GLY A 212 14.76 -1.76 -35.78
N LYS A 213 15.57 -1.52 -36.81
CA LYS A 213 16.62 -2.47 -37.26
C LYS A 213 17.67 -2.80 -36.18
N HIS A 214 17.84 -1.92 -35.21
CA HIS A 214 18.77 -2.11 -34.08
C HIS A 214 18.14 -2.88 -32.91
N GLY A 215 16.90 -3.36 -33.05
CA GLY A 215 16.18 -4.12 -32.02
C GLY A 215 15.40 -3.27 -31.01
N CYS A 216 15.66 -1.96 -30.94
CA CYS A 216 14.95 -1.04 -30.05
C CYS A 216 13.55 -0.68 -30.57
N PHE A 217 12.61 -0.41 -29.66
CA PHE A 217 11.27 0.05 -29.99
C PHE A 217 11.17 1.57 -30.01
N ARG A 218 10.55 2.11 -31.07
CA ARG A 218 10.37 3.55 -31.24
C ARG A 218 9.31 4.11 -30.30
N THR A 219 9.61 5.26 -29.70
CA THR A 219 8.63 6.00 -28.89
C THR A 219 7.67 6.77 -29.81
N LEU A 220 6.41 6.35 -29.85
CA LEU A 220 5.33 7.03 -30.56
C LEU A 220 4.23 7.47 -29.61
N GLY A 221 3.51 8.52 -30.02
CA GLY A 221 2.43 9.13 -29.25
C GLY A 221 2.91 9.99 -28.09
N LYS A 222 1.98 10.77 -27.53
CA LYS A 222 2.19 11.53 -26.28
C LYS A 222 1.14 11.07 -25.27
N LEU A 223 1.56 10.84 -24.04
CA LEU A 223 0.63 10.65 -22.92
C LEU A 223 0.32 12.01 -22.30
N LEU A 224 -0.90 12.15 -21.78
CA LEU A 224 -1.25 13.34 -21.00
C LEU A 224 -0.79 13.20 -19.54
N ASN A 225 -0.87 11.99 -18.99
CA ASN A 225 -0.42 11.72 -17.63
C ASN A 225 0.80 10.78 -17.59
N ASN A 226 1.99 11.37 -17.48
CA ASN A 226 3.24 10.62 -17.40
C ASN A 226 3.45 9.87 -16.07
N ARG A 227 2.62 10.09 -15.04
CA ARG A 227 2.75 9.38 -13.75
C ARG A 227 2.64 7.87 -13.89
N MET A 228 1.90 7.39 -14.89
CA MET A 228 1.72 5.95 -15.12
C MET A 228 2.96 5.28 -15.72
N LYS A 229 3.89 6.04 -16.33
CA LYS A 229 5.10 5.47 -16.93
C LYS A 229 6.11 4.98 -15.88
N GLY A 230 5.98 5.43 -14.63
CA GLY A 230 6.94 5.19 -13.56
C GLY A 230 8.29 5.84 -13.89
N GLY A 231 9.17 5.09 -14.57
CA GLY A 231 10.51 5.51 -14.98
C GLY A 231 10.84 5.30 -16.47
N VAL A 232 9.86 5.01 -17.32
CA VAL A 232 10.09 4.85 -18.77
C VAL A 232 10.19 6.23 -19.43
N THR A 233 11.40 6.67 -19.76
CA THR A 233 11.68 8.02 -20.28
C THR A 233 12.37 8.02 -21.63
N ASP A 234 13.16 7.00 -21.93
CA ASP A 234 13.99 6.89 -23.14
C ASP A 234 13.70 5.61 -23.93
N GLU A 235 14.39 5.46 -25.05
CA GLU A 235 14.24 4.31 -25.94
C GLU A 235 14.68 2.99 -25.29
N VAL A 236 15.68 3.02 -24.42
CA VAL A 236 16.23 1.82 -23.74
C VAL A 236 15.23 1.31 -22.71
N THR A 237 14.74 2.19 -21.85
CA THR A 237 13.74 1.88 -20.82
C THR A 237 12.41 1.46 -21.44
N LEU A 238 12.00 2.07 -22.57
CA LEU A 238 10.82 1.65 -23.30
C LEU A 238 11.00 0.25 -23.90
N THR A 239 12.14 0.01 -24.53
CA THR A 239 12.47 -1.31 -25.10
C THR A 239 12.48 -2.37 -24.01
N ALA A 240 13.15 -2.12 -22.88
CA ALA A 240 13.17 -3.04 -21.74
C ALA A 240 11.76 -3.34 -21.23
N TYR A 241 10.89 -2.32 -21.13
CA TYR A 241 9.52 -2.49 -20.69
C TYR A 241 8.69 -3.36 -21.67
N ILE A 242 8.78 -3.10 -22.97
CA ILE A 242 8.05 -3.85 -24.00
C ILE A 242 8.52 -5.29 -24.04
N THR A 243 9.84 -5.51 -24.06
CA THR A 243 10.44 -6.85 -24.07
C THR A 243 10.05 -7.65 -22.83
N ALA A 244 10.13 -7.05 -21.64
CA ALA A 244 9.69 -7.71 -20.41
C ALA A 244 8.18 -8.04 -20.45
N SER A 245 7.37 -7.12 -20.99
CA SER A 245 5.92 -7.33 -21.14
C SER A 245 5.58 -8.51 -22.07
N MET A 246 6.27 -8.63 -23.21
CA MET A 246 6.08 -9.73 -24.15
C MET A 246 6.57 -11.06 -23.55
N LEU A 247 7.74 -11.03 -22.90
CA LEU A 247 8.31 -12.21 -22.25
C LEU A 247 7.41 -12.74 -21.13
N GLU A 248 6.85 -11.86 -20.29
CA GLU A 248 5.90 -12.24 -19.23
C GLU A 248 4.64 -12.95 -19.77
N LEU A 249 4.28 -12.69 -21.02
CA LEU A 249 3.13 -13.30 -21.68
C LEU A 249 3.50 -14.49 -22.58
N ASN A 250 4.78 -14.89 -22.61
CA ASN A 250 5.33 -15.90 -23.54
C ASN A 250 4.98 -15.59 -25.01
N MET A 251 5.06 -14.31 -25.39
CA MET A 251 4.77 -13.82 -26.74
C MET A 251 6.01 -13.65 -27.59
#